data_AF-A0A2N3AT31-F1
#
_entry.id   AF-A0A2N3AT31-F1
#
_cell.length_a   1.000
_cell.length_b   1.000
_cell.length_c   1.000
_cell.angle_alpha   90.00
_cell.angle_beta   90.00
_cell.angle_gamma   90.00
#
_symmetry.space_group_name_H-M   'P 1'
#
loop_
_entity.id
_entity.type
_entity.pdbx_description
1 polymer ?
#
loop_
_entity_poly.entity_id
_entity_poly.type
_entity_poly.pdbx_seq_one_letter_code
_entity_poly.pdbx_strand_id
1 'polypeptide(L)'
;ATVAGMPSDLGGIRMAIQVAELARAGITPDWMPGVTPRCVPLEIKNNQHGGRATTIVVGTERVKTRGKWRTVELLACPVTWRPHPEQIASARRGYDDWWQALDWVREGLIAGGMLREVEVTTAMPKAQPWQTR
;
A
#
# COMPACT_ATOMS: atom_id res chain seq x y z
N ALA A 1 30.15 -0.65 3.85
CA ALA A 1 30.47 -1.62 4.92
C ALA A 1 29.29 -1.83 5.86
N THR A 2 28.75 -0.78 6.49
CA THR A 2 27.71 -0.87 7.53
C THR A 2 26.46 -1.64 7.11
N VAL A 3 25.91 -1.36 5.93
CA VAL A 3 24.65 -2.00 5.48
C VAL A 3 24.84 -3.48 5.10
N ALA A 4 26.06 -3.93 4.81
CA ALA A 4 26.33 -5.31 4.38
C ALA A 4 26.17 -6.34 5.50
N GLY A 5 26.26 -5.90 6.77
CA GLY A 5 26.08 -6.74 7.96
C GLY A 5 24.65 -6.76 8.50
N MET A 6 23.65 -6.33 7.72
CA MET A 6 22.27 -6.22 8.19
C MET A 6 21.73 -7.57 8.67
N PRO A 7 21.22 -7.67 9.91
CA PRO A 7 20.64 -8.90 10.45
C PRO A 7 19.48 -9.43 9.60
N SER A 8 19.30 -10.75 9.60
CA SER A 8 18.18 -11.41 8.91
C SER A 8 16.82 -10.95 9.44
N ASP A 9 16.72 -10.68 10.74
CA ASP A 9 15.50 -10.19 11.39
C ASP A 9 15.09 -8.78 10.94
N LEU A 10 16.04 -8.01 10.39
CA LEU A 10 15.81 -6.71 9.77
C LEU A 10 15.72 -6.81 8.24
N GLY A 11 15.49 -8.00 7.68
CA GLY A 11 15.32 -8.23 6.24
C GLY A 11 16.63 -8.48 5.47
N GLY A 12 17.78 -8.51 6.15
CA GLY A 12 19.07 -8.93 5.61
C GLY A 12 19.50 -8.20 4.34
N ILE A 13 20.12 -8.91 3.40
CA ILE A 13 20.72 -8.31 2.20
C ILE A 13 19.69 -7.60 1.31
N ARG A 14 18.44 -8.06 1.25
CA ARG A 14 17.40 -7.43 0.42
C ARG A 14 17.01 -6.07 0.99
N MET A 15 16.82 -5.99 2.31
CA MET A 15 16.56 -4.71 2.97
C MET A 15 17.77 -3.78 2.90
N ALA A 16 18.99 -4.32 3.02
CA ALA A 16 20.21 -3.54 2.86
C ALA A 16 20.30 -2.82 1.51
N ILE A 17 20.01 -3.53 0.41
CA ILE A 17 19.96 -2.95 -0.93
C ILE A 17 18.88 -1.86 -0.98
N GLN A 18 17.68 -2.16 -0.51
CA GLN A 18 16.55 -1.23 -0.52
C GLN A 18 16.86 0.07 0.26
N VAL A 19 17.44 -0.03 1.45
CA VAL A 19 17.87 1.13 2.26
C VAL A 19 18.87 1.99 1.48
N ALA A 20 19.87 1.36 0.86
CA ALA A 20 20.89 2.07 0.10
C ALA A 20 20.32 2.77 -1.15
N GLU A 21 19.39 2.12 -1.86
CA GLU A 21 18.74 2.67 -3.04
C GLU A 21 17.82 3.85 -2.69
N LEU A 22 16.97 3.70 -1.66
CA LEU A 22 16.09 4.76 -1.21
C LEU A 22 16.86 5.97 -0.66
N ALA A 23 17.94 5.73 0.09
CA ALA A 23 18.82 6.79 0.56
C ALA A 23 19.50 7.53 -0.59
N ARG A 24 19.99 6.81 -1.61
CA ARG A 24 20.59 7.41 -2.82
C ARG A 24 19.58 8.29 -3.56
N ALA A 25 18.32 7.87 -3.63
CA ALA A 25 17.25 8.62 -4.26
C ALA A 25 16.68 9.74 -3.38
N GLY A 26 17.00 9.79 -2.08
CA GLY A 26 16.46 10.78 -1.15
C GLY A 26 14.96 10.61 -0.88
N ILE A 27 14.46 9.37 -0.97
CA ILE A 27 13.03 9.05 -0.83
C ILE A 27 12.80 7.99 0.25
N THR A 28 11.55 7.82 0.67
CA THR A 28 11.12 6.76 1.60
C THR A 28 10.27 5.72 0.87
N PRO A 29 10.08 4.52 1.43
CA PRO A 29 9.13 3.57 0.87
C PRO A 29 7.73 4.19 0.77
N ASP A 30 6.99 3.82 -0.27
CA ASP A 30 5.59 4.21 -0.39
C ASP A 30 4.75 3.47 0.65
N TRP A 31 4.30 4.20 1.66
CA TRP A 31 3.40 3.72 2.71
C TRP A 31 1.91 3.97 2.39
N MET A 32 1.62 4.42 1.16
CA MET A 32 0.30 4.79 0.64
C MET A 32 -0.32 6.02 1.33
N PRO A 33 0.30 7.22 1.18
CA PRO A 33 -0.19 8.45 1.79
C PRO A 33 -1.58 8.84 1.32
N GLY A 34 -2.47 9.17 2.27
CA GLY A 34 -3.82 9.65 1.97
C GLY A 34 -4.76 8.63 1.32
N VAL A 35 -4.33 7.38 1.20
CA VAL A 35 -5.11 6.33 0.56
C VAL A 35 -6.22 5.83 1.49
N THR A 36 -7.45 5.88 0.98
CA THR A 36 -8.64 5.33 1.63
C THR A 36 -9.26 4.25 0.75
N PRO A 37 -9.61 3.05 1.26
CA PRO A 37 -10.35 2.06 0.49
C PRO A 37 -11.66 2.63 -0.05
N ARG A 38 -11.98 2.36 -1.31
CA ARG A 38 -13.23 2.75 -1.96
C ARG A 38 -13.95 1.53 -2.51
N CYS A 39 -15.27 1.53 -2.38
CA CYS A 39 -16.14 0.57 -3.05
C CYS A 39 -16.22 0.94 -4.52
N VAL A 40 -15.75 0.05 -5.39
CA VAL A 40 -15.69 0.26 -6.85
C VAL A 40 -16.30 -0.93 -7.57
N PRO A 41 -16.84 -0.75 -8.79
CA PRO A 41 -17.29 -1.87 -9.61
C PRO A 41 -16.16 -2.90 -9.80
N LEU A 42 -16.52 -4.18 -9.77
CA LEU A 42 -15.59 -5.27 -10.02
C LEU A 42 -15.03 -5.21 -11.45
N GLU A 43 -15.86 -4.80 -12.40
CA GLU A 43 -15.51 -4.66 -13.81
C GLU A 43 -16.20 -3.43 -14.41
N ILE A 44 -15.45 -2.69 -15.24
CA ILE A 44 -15.94 -1.56 -16.04
C ILE A 44 -15.65 -1.88 -17.51
N LYS A 45 -16.69 -1.83 -18.35
CA LYS A 45 -16.61 -1.98 -19.80
C LYS A 45 -16.68 -0.61 -20.47
N ASN A 46 -15.82 -0.36 -21.44
CA ASN A 46 -15.79 0.91 -22.16
C ASN A 46 -16.67 0.86 -23.41
N ASN A 47 -17.40 1.94 -23.69
CA ASN A 47 -18.11 2.16 -24.94
C ASN A 47 -17.89 3.60 -25.43
N GLN A 48 -18.52 3.97 -26.56
CA GLN A 48 -18.41 5.32 -27.14
C GLN A 48 -18.87 6.47 -26.21
N HIS A 49 -19.58 6.17 -25.12
CA HIS A 49 -20.07 7.11 -24.12
C HIS A 49 -19.28 7.05 -22.80
N GLY A 50 -18.21 6.25 -22.73
CA GLY A 50 -17.35 6.11 -21.56
C GLY A 50 -17.45 4.75 -20.86
N GLY A 51 -16.92 4.69 -19.64
CA GLY A 51 -16.90 3.47 -18.82
C GLY A 51 -18.27 3.19 -18.20
N ARG A 52 -18.76 1.96 -18.34
CA ARG A 52 -19.99 1.46 -17.72
C ARG A 52 -19.69 0.23 -16.86
N ALA A 53 -20.18 0.23 -15.63
CA ALA A 53 -20.03 -0.91 -14.73
C ALA A 53 -20.78 -2.15 -15.25
N THR A 54 -20.17 -3.33 -15.12
CA THR A 54 -20.82 -4.60 -15.47
C THR A 54 -21.96 -4.92 -14.49
N THR A 55 -23.02 -5.55 -14.99
CA THR A 55 -24.14 -6.08 -14.20
C THR A 55 -24.28 -7.58 -14.41
N ILE A 56 -24.64 -8.30 -13.35
CA ILE A 56 -24.93 -9.74 -13.37
C ILE A 56 -26.36 -9.99 -12.88
N VAL A 57 -26.96 -11.11 -13.32
CA VAL A 57 -28.24 -11.58 -12.79
C VAL A 57 -27.99 -12.20 -11.42
N VAL A 58 -28.63 -11.67 -10.38
CA VAL A 58 -28.55 -12.20 -9.01
C VAL A 58 -29.80 -12.97 -8.59
N GLY A 59 -30.84 -12.95 -9.42
CA GLY A 59 -32.09 -13.66 -9.18
C GLY A 59 -33.11 -13.39 -10.27
N THR A 60 -34.27 -14.04 -10.15
CA THR A 60 -35.43 -13.74 -10.99
C THR A 60 -36.64 -13.54 -10.10
N GLU A 61 -37.47 -12.58 -10.44
CA GLU A 61 -38.67 -12.24 -9.66
C GLU A 61 -39.90 -12.15 -10.55
N ARG A 62 -41.06 -12.46 -9.97
CA ARG A 62 -42.33 -12.40 -10.69
C ARG A 62 -43.04 -11.09 -10.35
N VAL A 63 -43.07 -10.17 -11.30
CA VAL A 63 -43.69 -8.85 -11.14
C VAL A 63 -44.93 -8.70 -12.00
N LYS A 64 -45.96 -8.03 -11.47
CA LYS A 64 -47.18 -7.71 -12.22
C LYS A 64 -47.01 -6.34 -12.86
N THR A 65 -46.85 -6.32 -14.18
CA THR A 65 -46.66 -5.07 -14.96
C THR A 65 -47.75 -4.96 -16.02
N ARG A 66 -48.48 -3.84 -16.05
CA ARG A 66 -49.60 -3.60 -16.99
C ARG A 66 -50.62 -4.76 -16.98
N GLY A 67 -51.01 -5.22 -15.79
CA GLY A 67 -52.02 -6.27 -15.61
C GLY A 67 -51.56 -7.70 -15.88
N LYS A 68 -50.36 -7.91 -16.45
CA LYS A 68 -49.81 -9.24 -16.76
C LYS A 68 -48.65 -9.57 -15.82
N TRP A 69 -48.59 -10.83 -15.39
CA TRP A 69 -47.43 -11.35 -14.67
C TRP A 69 -46.28 -11.62 -15.62
N ARG A 70 -45.08 -11.14 -15.27
CA ARG A 70 -43.84 -11.38 -16.01
C ARG A 70 -42.75 -11.79 -15.04
N THR A 71 -41.90 -12.73 -15.46
CA THR A 71 -40.64 -13.02 -14.78
C THR A 71 -39.59 -12.04 -15.30
N VAL A 72 -38.89 -11.38 -14.39
CA VAL A 72 -37.82 -10.42 -14.70
C VAL A 72 -36.54 -10.83 -14.01
N GLU A 73 -35.41 -10.57 -14.66
CA GLU A 73 -34.08 -10.75 -14.07
C GLU A 73 -33.79 -9.58 -13.11
N LEU A 74 -33.35 -9.91 -11.91
CA LEU A 74 -32.80 -8.94 -10.97
C LEU A 74 -31.32 -8.76 -11.27
N LEU A 75 -30.94 -7.55 -11.67
CA LEU A 75 -29.57 -7.21 -12.01
C LEU A 75 -28.88 -6.49 -10.84
N ALA A 76 -27.64 -6.88 -10.54
CA ALA A 76 -26.79 -6.17 -9.60
C ALA A 76 -25.40 -5.91 -10.20
N CYS A 77 -24.75 -4.84 -9.76
CA CYS A 77 -23.36 -4.58 -10.09
C CYS A 77 -22.47 -5.23 -9.00
N PRO A 78 -21.63 -6.22 -9.34
CA PRO A 78 -20.66 -6.73 -8.39
C PRO A 78 -19.62 -5.64 -8.09
N VAL A 79 -19.28 -5.48 -6.81
CA VAL A 79 -18.34 -4.46 -6.33
C VAL A 79 -17.19 -5.08 -5.56
N THR A 80 -16.09 -4.34 -5.43
CA THR A 80 -14.91 -4.70 -4.66
C THR A 80 -14.32 -3.46 -3.97
N TRP A 81 -13.50 -3.65 -2.94
CA TRP A 81 -12.81 -2.56 -2.24
C TRP A 81 -11.39 -2.41 -2.77
N ARG A 82 -11.02 -1.19 -3.18
CA ARG A 82 -9.68 -0.88 -3.71
C ARG A 82 -9.12 0.42 -3.11
N PRO A 83 -7.80 0.47 -2.80
CA PRO A 83 -6.94 -0.70 -2.63
C PRO A 83 -7.41 -1.55 -1.45
N HIS A 84 -7.05 -2.83 -1.46
CA HIS A 84 -7.49 -3.73 -0.40
C HIS A 84 -6.87 -3.28 0.92
N PRO A 85 -7.58 -3.33 2.07
CA PRO A 85 -7.03 -2.92 3.37
C PRO A 85 -5.69 -3.62 3.70
N GLU A 86 -5.53 -4.86 3.27
CA GLU A 86 -4.30 -5.64 3.41
C GLU A 86 -3.12 -5.06 2.63
N GLN A 87 -3.35 -4.45 1.46
CA GLN A 87 -2.30 -3.78 0.68
C GLN A 87 -1.78 -2.55 1.44
N ILE A 88 -2.69 -1.76 2.01
CA ILE A 88 -2.34 -0.60 2.84
C ILE A 88 -1.54 -1.06 4.07
N ALA A 89 -2.02 -2.12 4.75
CA ALA A 89 -1.33 -2.67 5.92
C ALA A 89 0.07 -3.20 5.56
N SER A 90 0.21 -3.85 4.40
CA SER A 90 1.50 -4.35 3.92
C SER A 90 2.48 -3.22 3.59
N ALA A 91 2.01 -2.14 2.96
CA ALA A 91 2.83 -0.97 2.65
C ALA A 91 3.35 -0.29 3.94
N ARG A 92 2.48 -0.17 4.96
CA ARG A 92 2.85 0.38 6.27
C ARG A 92 3.87 -0.49 7.00
N ARG A 93 3.69 -1.82 7.01
CA ARG A 93 4.70 -2.74 7.55
C ARG A 93 6.04 -2.61 6.83
N GLY A 94 6.03 -2.56 5.50
CA GLY A 94 7.27 -2.36 4.74
C GLY A 94 7.99 -1.05 5.07
N TYR A 95 7.24 0.01 5.37
CA TYR A 95 7.80 1.26 5.89
C TYR A 95 8.41 1.09 7.28
N ASP A 96 7.69 0.43 8.20
CA ASP A 96 8.17 0.17 9.57
C ASP A 96 9.45 -0.68 9.56
N ASP A 97 9.51 -1.72 8.72
CA ASP A 97 10.68 -2.59 8.55
C ASP A 97 11.88 -1.80 8.03
N TRP A 98 11.66 -0.97 7.01
CA TRP A 98 12.69 -0.07 6.48
C TRP A 98 13.14 0.96 7.51
N TRP A 99 12.23 1.51 8.32
CA TRP A 99 12.54 2.49 9.34
C TRP A 99 13.46 1.89 10.41
N GLN A 100 13.15 0.67 10.89
CA GLN A 100 14.00 -0.07 11.83
C GLN A 100 15.37 -0.41 11.23
N ALA A 101 15.40 -0.82 9.96
CA ALA A 101 16.65 -1.09 9.27
C ALA A 101 17.52 0.17 9.12
N LEU A 102 16.91 1.32 8.83
CA LEU A 102 17.60 2.61 8.75
C LEU A 102 18.12 3.06 10.12
N ASP A 103 17.32 2.88 11.17
CA ASP A 103 17.69 3.14 12.57
C ASP A 103 18.92 2.31 12.96
N TRP A 104 18.92 1.02 12.65
CA TRP A 104 20.07 0.13 12.86
C TRP A 104 21.33 0.61 12.13
N VAL A 105 21.21 1.07 10.89
CA VAL A 105 22.34 1.64 10.15
C VAL A 105 22.84 2.92 10.83
N ARG A 106 21.94 3.80 11.30
CA ARG A 106 22.31 5.03 12.02
C ARG A 106 23.09 4.70 13.29
N GLU A 107 22.56 3.84 14.14
CA GLU A 107 23.23 3.41 15.38
C GLU A 107 24.60 2.80 15.09
N GLY A 108 24.71 1.95 14.05
CA GLY A 108 25.98 1.36 13.63
C GLY A 108 27.00 2.39 13.15
N LEU A 109 26.56 3.47 12.49
CA LEU A 109 27.44 4.57 12.08
C LEU A 109 27.89 5.43 13.26
N ILE A 110 26.98 5.75 14.19
CA ILE A 110 27.29 6.53 15.40
C ILE A 110 28.25 5.74 16.30
N ALA A 111 27.90 4.51 16.66
CA ALA A 111 28.71 3.66 17.53
C ALA A 111 30.06 3.31 16.90
N GLY A 112 30.10 3.16 15.58
CA GLY A 112 31.33 2.85 14.85
C GLY A 112 32.33 4.01 14.77
N GLY A 113 31.89 5.27 14.90
CA GLY A 113 32.77 6.45 14.84
C GLY A 113 33.63 6.53 13.56
N MET A 114 33.19 5.88 12.47
CA MET A 114 34.01 5.67 11.28
C MET A 114 34.09 6.91 10.37
N LEU A 115 33.16 7.86 10.55
CA LEU A 115 33.11 9.10 9.77
C LEU A 115 33.94 10.17 10.47
N ARG A 116 34.96 10.70 9.76
CA ARG A 116 35.88 11.71 10.31
C ARG A 116 35.41 13.14 10.10
N GLU A 117 34.80 13.40 8.94
CA GLU A 117 34.41 14.74 8.50
C GLU A 117 32.91 14.99 8.60
N VAL A 118 32.13 13.94 8.85
CA VAL A 118 30.66 13.98 8.85
C VAL A 118 30.15 13.45 10.18
N GLU A 119 29.28 14.24 10.83
CA GLU A 119 28.56 13.83 12.03
C GLU A 119 27.20 13.22 11.65
N VAL A 120 26.87 12.06 12.22
CA VAL A 120 25.55 11.44 12.08
C VAL A 120 24.65 11.93 13.21
N THR A 121 23.61 12.68 12.86
CA THR A 121 22.63 13.15 13.84
C THR A 121 21.63 12.07 14.24
N THR A 122 20.87 12.32 15.30
CA THR A 122 19.74 11.48 15.74
C THR A 122 18.46 11.68 14.93
N ALA A 123 18.46 12.59 13.94
CA ALA A 123 17.27 12.90 13.15
C ALA A 123 16.84 11.69 12.29
N MET A 124 15.55 11.40 12.32
CA MET A 124 14.94 10.30 11.57
C MET A 124 13.67 10.73 10.84
N PRO A 125 13.28 10.03 9.77
CA PRO A 125 11.92 10.10 9.24
C PRO A 125 10.89 9.83 10.35
N LYS A 126 9.67 10.36 10.19
CA LYS A 126 8.57 10.06 11.12
C LYS A 126 8.34 8.55 11.18
N ALA A 127 8.28 7.97 12.38
CA ALA A 127 8.11 6.53 12.55
C ALA A 127 6.81 6.01 11.92
N GLN A 128 5.69 6.67 12.18
CA GLN A 128 4.38 6.27 11.63
C GLN A 128 3.70 7.46 10.95
N PRO A 129 4.09 7.81 9.71
CA PRO A 129 3.63 9.01 9.02
C PRO A 129 2.13 9.00 8.69
N TRP A 130 1.46 7.84 8.75
CA TRP A 130 0.02 7.69 8.55
C TRP A 130 -0.85 7.96 9.79
N GLN A 131 -0.26 8.13 10.97
CA GLN A 131 -1.02 8.53 12.15
C GLN A 131 -1.33 10.02 12.09
N THR A 132 -2.61 10.36 12.25
CA THR A 132 -3.01 11.75 12.46
C THR A 132 -2.55 12.16 13.85
N ARG A 133 -1.72 13.20 13.90
CA ARG A 133 -1.16 13.75 15.14
C ARG A 133 -2.22 14.54 15.91
#